data_AF-A0AAV4J980-F1
#
_entry.id   AF-A0AAV4J980-F1
#
_cell.length_a   1.000
_cell.length_b   1.000
_cell.length_c   1.000
_cell.angle_alpha   90.00
_cell.angle_beta   90.00
_cell.angle_gamma   90.00
#
_symmetry.space_group_name_H-M   'P 1'
#
loop_
_entity.id
_entity.type
_entity.pdbx_description
1 polymer ?
#
loop_
_entity_poly.entity_id
_entity_poly.type
_entity_poly.pdbx_seq_one_letter_code
_entity_poly.pdbx_strand_id
1 'polypeptide(L)'
;MVAAVAVVVVVLIVEASVVVVVIVVLVVVTEAVVATAAVVVIIVVVVVVVVVVVVVVVVVVVVVVVVAALVASKLVVVVVVVVVVVVVVVVVVVVVEAVVVVIMVIVLVVVVAVVVVIAVVVEVVLVIVVVVAVMVVEVVIVSVLVVAAAEAVIIVAVVFVVVVVVVVVVVVVVVVVVVVVDVAVVVAAVLILKRIMTGGGAAAVVVVVVVVAVVVVKVSGQQEEIDYSHEKDPTYWHNVAQTELEAALHERQRGVAKNVILFLGDGMGPTTVTAGRILAGQIKGRRGEETVLSFDKFPYTGLSRTYNVDFQVTDSAASGTAYLTGVKTNQGMLGLNAKATRGQCNTTHQAEAHSILRWSLDAGGKKQRKKKKKKKKKKKKKKKKKKKKKKKKKKKNNNKNKNKKEEEEEEEEKKKKEKKKKKEKKKKKKEEE
;
A
#
# COMPACT_ATOMS: atom_id res chain seq x y z
N MET A 1 -29.23 4.44 1.08
CA MET A 1 -30.16 3.53 0.38
C MET A 1 -29.82 3.37 -1.10
N VAL A 2 -29.78 4.43 -1.90
CA VAL A 2 -29.55 4.33 -3.37
C VAL A 2 -28.23 3.61 -3.75
N ALA A 3 -27.12 3.92 -3.07
CA ALA A 3 -25.84 3.25 -3.32
C ALA A 3 -25.84 1.76 -2.93
N ALA A 4 -26.57 1.39 -1.88
CA ALA A 4 -26.68 -0.01 -1.45
C ALA A 4 -27.55 -0.83 -2.41
N VAL A 5 -28.66 -0.25 -2.88
CA VAL A 5 -29.51 -0.87 -3.91
C VAL A 5 -28.73 -1.07 -5.20
N ALA A 6 -27.90 -0.11 -5.60
CA ALA A 6 -27.05 -0.24 -6.79
C ALA A 6 -26.04 -1.40 -6.66
N VAL A 7 -25.41 -1.59 -5.49
CA VAL A 7 -24.47 -2.71 -5.26
C VAL A 7 -25.19 -4.07 -5.33
N VAL A 8 -26.37 -4.19 -4.71
CA VAL A 8 -27.18 -5.42 -4.76
C VAL A 8 -27.57 -5.76 -6.20
N VAL A 9 -28.00 -4.77 -6.98
CA VAL A 9 -28.37 -4.96 -8.39
C VAL A 9 -27.17 -5.40 -9.24
N VAL A 10 -25.98 -4.82 -9.01
CA VAL A 10 -24.76 -5.19 -9.74
C VAL A 10 -24.32 -6.62 -9.42
N VAL A 11 -24.39 -7.05 -8.15
CA VAL A 11 -24.05 -8.43 -7.75
C VAL A 11 -25.00 -9.44 -8.42
N LEU A 12 -26.31 -9.18 -8.37
CA LEU A 12 -27.32 -10.03 -9.01
C LEU A 12 -27.10 -10.16 -10.54
N ILE A 13 -26.69 -9.08 -11.21
CA ILE A 13 -26.39 -9.10 -12.65
C ILE A 13 -25.16 -9.96 -12.96
N VAL A 14 -24.10 -9.84 -12.14
CA VAL A 14 -22.87 -10.61 -12.33
C VAL A 14 -23.14 -12.10 -12.13
N GLU A 15 -23.90 -12.48 -11.10
CA GLU A 15 -24.22 -13.88 -10.82
C GLU A 15 -25.17 -14.49 -11.87
N ALA A 16 -26.18 -13.74 -12.31
CA ALA A 16 -27.04 -14.17 -13.42
C ALA A 16 -26.22 -14.42 -14.70
N SER A 17 -25.18 -13.62 -14.94
CA SER A 17 -24.28 -13.80 -16.07
C SER A 17 -23.47 -15.10 -15.94
N VAL A 18 -23.02 -15.45 -14.73
CA VAL A 18 -22.30 -16.71 -14.47
C VAL A 18 -23.21 -17.91 -14.73
N VAL A 19 -24.46 -17.87 -14.25
CA VAL A 19 -25.44 -18.94 -14.48
C VAL A 19 -25.70 -19.16 -15.97
N VAL A 20 -25.85 -18.08 -16.75
CA VAL A 20 -26.02 -18.17 -18.21
C VAL A 20 -24.81 -18.80 -18.88
N VAL A 21 -23.59 -18.43 -18.49
CA VAL A 21 -22.36 -19.03 -19.03
C VAL A 21 -22.27 -20.53 -18.74
N VAL A 22 -22.63 -20.97 -17.52
CA VAL A 22 -22.63 -22.39 -17.16
C VAL A 22 -23.64 -23.17 -18.02
N ILE A 23 -24.84 -22.63 -18.24
CA ILE A 23 -25.86 -23.26 -19.09
C ILE A 23 -25.36 -23.39 -20.53
N VAL A 24 -24.74 -22.34 -21.09
CA VAL A 24 -24.22 -22.36 -22.47
C VAL A 24 -23.12 -23.41 -22.63
N VAL A 25 -22.16 -23.48 -21.71
CA VAL A 25 -21.10 -24.51 -21.73
C VAL A 25 -21.71 -25.92 -21.68
N LEU A 26 -22.80 -26.11 -20.92
CA LEU A 26 -23.49 -27.40 -20.80
C LEU A 26 -24.15 -27.88 -22.09
N VAL A 27 -24.83 -26.97 -22.81
CA VAL A 27 -25.45 -27.28 -24.10
C VAL A 27 -24.39 -27.76 -25.08
N VAL A 28 -23.23 -27.09 -25.09
CA VAL A 28 -22.10 -27.46 -25.96
C VAL A 28 -21.54 -28.85 -25.58
N VAL A 29 -21.39 -29.15 -24.29
CA VAL A 29 -20.86 -30.45 -23.84
C VAL A 29 -21.83 -31.59 -24.15
N THR A 30 -23.14 -31.39 -23.94
CA THR A 30 -24.14 -32.43 -24.23
C THR A 30 -24.24 -32.74 -25.72
N GLU A 31 -24.19 -31.75 -26.60
CA GLU A 31 -24.12 -31.96 -28.06
C GLU A 31 -22.86 -32.72 -28.48
N ALA A 32 -21.70 -32.44 -27.87
CA ALA A 32 -20.46 -33.13 -28.17
C ALA A 32 -20.47 -34.62 -27.77
N VAL A 33 -21.10 -34.96 -26.63
CA VAL A 33 -21.24 -36.35 -26.16
C VAL A 33 -22.18 -37.16 -27.07
N VAL A 34 -23.29 -36.56 -27.52
CA VAL A 34 -24.21 -37.21 -28.45
C VAL A 34 -23.55 -37.46 -29.80
N ALA A 35 -22.79 -36.49 -30.30
CA ALA A 35 -22.06 -36.61 -31.56
C ALA A 35 -21.00 -37.73 -31.52
N THR A 36 -20.24 -37.83 -30.43
CA THR A 36 -19.23 -38.88 -30.26
C THR A 36 -19.87 -40.28 -30.12
N ALA A 37 -20.98 -40.41 -29.40
CA ALA A 37 -21.73 -41.66 -29.31
C ALA A 37 -22.25 -42.15 -30.68
N ALA A 38 -22.79 -41.24 -31.50
CA ALA A 38 -23.27 -41.57 -32.84
C ALA A 38 -22.15 -42.09 -33.75
N VAL A 39 -20.97 -41.45 -33.70
CA VAL A 39 -19.79 -41.88 -34.48
C VAL A 39 -19.34 -43.29 -34.09
N VAL A 40 -19.32 -43.62 -32.80
CA VAL A 40 -18.94 -44.96 -32.32
C VAL A 40 -19.91 -46.03 -32.83
N VAL A 41 -21.22 -45.78 -32.80
CA VAL A 41 -22.22 -46.71 -33.34
C VAL A 41 -22.02 -46.92 -34.84
N ILE A 42 -21.80 -45.84 -35.61
CA ILE A 42 -21.56 -45.92 -37.06
C ILE A 42 -20.32 -46.77 -37.34
N ILE A 43 -19.21 -46.54 -36.63
CA ILE A 43 -17.97 -47.31 -36.81
C ILE A 43 -18.22 -48.80 -36.55
N VAL A 44 -18.91 -49.14 -35.47
CA VAL A 44 -19.18 -50.55 -35.13
C VAL A 44 -20.08 -51.20 -36.18
N VAL A 45 -21.14 -50.52 -36.62
CA VAL A 45 -22.01 -51.04 -37.69
C VAL A 45 -21.21 -51.29 -38.97
N VAL A 46 -20.35 -50.33 -39.39
CA VAL A 46 -19.50 -50.48 -40.57
C VAL A 46 -18.55 -51.67 -40.41
N VAL A 47 -17.87 -51.81 -39.27
CA VAL A 47 -16.96 -52.93 -39.00
C VAL A 47 -17.71 -54.26 -39.07
N VAL A 48 -18.87 -54.37 -38.42
CA VAL A 48 -19.67 -55.61 -38.42
C VAL A 48 -20.14 -55.95 -39.83
N VAL A 49 -20.62 -54.97 -40.61
CA VAL A 49 -21.03 -55.19 -42.00
C VAL A 49 -19.84 -55.67 -42.84
N VAL A 50 -18.66 -55.07 -42.69
CA VAL A 50 -17.44 -55.51 -43.39
C VAL A 50 -17.09 -56.95 -43.02
N VAL A 51 -17.13 -57.31 -41.74
CA VAL A 51 -16.85 -58.69 -41.29
C VAL A 51 -17.87 -59.66 -41.88
N VAL A 52 -19.16 -59.36 -41.83
CA VAL A 52 -20.21 -60.21 -42.40
C VAL A 52 -20.00 -60.40 -43.91
N VAL A 53 -19.71 -59.32 -44.65
CA VAL A 53 -19.43 -59.41 -46.10
C VAL A 53 -18.21 -60.29 -46.38
N VAL A 54 -17.12 -60.11 -45.62
CA VAL A 54 -15.90 -60.94 -45.78
C VAL A 54 -16.21 -62.41 -45.50
N VAL A 55 -16.94 -62.72 -44.42
CA VAL A 55 -17.31 -64.10 -44.08
C VAL A 55 -18.20 -64.71 -45.16
N VAL A 56 -19.21 -63.97 -45.64
CA VAL A 56 -20.09 -64.45 -46.73
C VAL A 56 -19.29 -64.72 -48.00
N VAL A 57 -18.38 -63.82 -48.40
CA VAL A 57 -17.53 -64.03 -49.58
C VAL A 57 -16.65 -65.27 -49.41
N VAL A 58 -16.00 -65.46 -48.26
CA VAL A 58 -15.18 -66.64 -47.97
C VAL A 58 -16.02 -67.91 -48.04
N VAL A 59 -17.21 -67.91 -47.42
CA VAL A 59 -18.12 -69.05 -47.44
C VAL A 59 -18.57 -69.39 -48.87
N VAL A 60 -18.93 -68.39 -49.68
CA VAL A 60 -19.31 -68.59 -51.10
C VAL A 60 -18.15 -69.18 -51.90
N VAL A 61 -16.93 -68.68 -51.72
CA VAL A 61 -15.73 -69.23 -52.40
C VAL A 61 -15.52 -70.69 -52.01
N VAL A 62 -15.61 -71.02 -50.72
CA VAL A 62 -15.49 -72.40 -50.22
C VAL A 62 -16.57 -73.30 -50.82
N VAL A 63 -17.82 -72.83 -50.88
CA VAL A 63 -18.94 -73.58 -51.49
C VAL A 63 -18.67 -73.86 -52.95
N VAL A 64 -18.27 -72.87 -53.73
CA VAL A 64 -17.98 -73.03 -55.16
C VAL A 64 -16.88 -74.08 -55.37
N VAL A 65 -15.82 -74.04 -54.56
CA VAL A 65 -14.71 -75.01 -54.62
C VAL A 65 -15.19 -76.43 -54.25
N VAL A 66 -15.95 -76.57 -53.16
CA VAL A 66 -16.45 -77.86 -52.68
C VAL A 66 -17.46 -78.46 -53.66
N VAL A 67 -18.40 -77.66 -54.18
CA VAL A 67 -19.40 -78.11 -55.16
C VAL A 67 -18.71 -78.52 -56.46
N ALA A 68 -17.74 -77.75 -56.95
CA ALA A 68 -16.96 -78.13 -58.14
C ALA A 68 -16.23 -79.48 -57.95
N ALA A 69 -15.64 -79.71 -56.78
CA ALA A 69 -15.00 -80.99 -56.44
C ALA A 69 -15.99 -82.17 -56.34
N LEU A 70 -17.19 -81.94 -55.79
CA LEU A 70 -18.25 -82.95 -55.67
C LEU A 70 -18.87 -83.34 -57.02
N VAL A 71 -19.04 -82.36 -57.91
CA VAL A 71 -19.54 -82.60 -59.28
C VAL A 71 -18.51 -83.41 -60.10
N ALA A 72 -17.22 -83.10 -59.96
CA ALA A 72 -16.14 -83.84 -60.61
C ALA A 72 -16.05 -85.32 -60.17
N SER A 73 -16.52 -85.65 -58.96
CA SER A 73 -16.46 -87.00 -58.38
C SER A 73 -17.72 -87.85 -58.61
N LYS A 74 -18.69 -87.39 -59.42
CA LYS A 74 -19.98 -88.07 -59.72
C LYS A 74 -20.82 -88.41 -58.47
N LEU A 75 -20.60 -87.69 -57.37
CA LEU A 75 -21.29 -87.92 -56.10
C LEU A 75 -22.77 -87.51 -56.19
N VAL A 76 -23.65 -88.24 -55.48
CA VAL A 76 -25.11 -88.10 -55.54
C VAL A 76 -25.55 -86.66 -55.20
N VAL A 77 -26.49 -86.11 -55.98
CA VAL A 77 -27.15 -84.78 -55.80
C VAL A 77 -27.47 -84.46 -54.33
N VAL A 78 -27.82 -85.47 -53.54
CA VAL A 78 -28.09 -85.40 -52.11
C VAL A 78 -26.94 -84.76 -51.31
N VAL A 79 -25.68 -85.09 -51.59
CA VAL A 79 -24.53 -84.53 -50.83
C VAL A 79 -24.34 -83.05 -51.12
N VAL A 80 -24.54 -82.63 -52.37
CA VAL A 80 -24.48 -81.21 -52.77
C VAL A 80 -25.57 -80.41 -52.08
N VAL A 81 -26.80 -80.94 -52.01
CA VAL A 81 -27.92 -80.30 -51.31
C VAL A 81 -27.61 -80.17 -49.81
N VAL A 82 -27.07 -81.20 -49.17
CA VAL A 82 -26.70 -81.16 -47.74
C VAL A 82 -25.64 -80.08 -47.47
N VAL A 83 -24.60 -79.99 -48.31
CA VAL A 83 -23.55 -78.97 -48.17
C VAL A 83 -24.13 -77.55 -48.30
N VAL A 84 -25.00 -77.31 -49.28
CA VAL A 84 -25.66 -76.01 -49.47
C VAL A 84 -26.53 -75.66 -48.26
N VAL A 85 -27.28 -76.62 -47.71
CA VAL A 85 -28.11 -76.40 -46.52
C VAL A 85 -27.24 -76.03 -45.30
N VAL A 86 -26.16 -76.78 -45.06
CA VAL A 86 -25.23 -76.49 -43.95
C VAL A 86 -24.63 -75.09 -44.09
N VAL A 87 -24.24 -74.70 -45.29
CA VAL A 87 -23.70 -73.38 -45.60
C VAL A 87 -24.72 -72.28 -45.33
N VAL A 88 -25.97 -72.44 -45.78
CA VAL A 88 -27.05 -71.48 -45.51
C VAL A 88 -27.26 -71.34 -44.00
N VAL A 89 -27.27 -72.45 -43.26
CA VAL A 89 -27.38 -72.43 -41.80
C VAL A 89 -26.21 -71.65 -41.17
N VAL A 90 -24.97 -71.89 -41.60
CA VAL A 90 -23.79 -71.18 -41.09
C VAL A 90 -23.88 -69.67 -41.38
N VAL A 91 -24.27 -69.28 -42.60
CA VAL A 91 -24.45 -67.85 -42.94
C VAL A 91 -25.52 -67.21 -42.08
N VAL A 92 -26.66 -67.89 -41.88
CA VAL A 92 -27.74 -67.38 -41.01
C VAL A 92 -27.24 -67.20 -39.58
N VAL A 93 -26.49 -68.18 -39.03
CA VAL A 93 -25.93 -68.08 -37.67
C VAL A 93 -24.97 -66.89 -37.55
N VAL A 94 -24.05 -66.70 -38.51
CA VAL A 94 -23.11 -65.57 -38.51
C VAL A 94 -23.84 -64.23 -38.58
N VAL A 95 -24.86 -64.11 -39.43
CA VAL A 95 -25.66 -62.89 -39.53
C VAL A 95 -26.42 -62.61 -38.23
N VAL A 96 -27.01 -63.64 -37.61
CA VAL A 96 -27.72 -63.50 -36.33
C VAL A 96 -26.76 -63.07 -35.23
N GLU A 97 -25.59 -63.69 -35.09
CA GLU A 97 -24.58 -63.29 -34.11
C GLU A 97 -24.11 -61.84 -34.35
N ALA A 98 -23.86 -61.46 -35.60
CA ALA A 98 -23.49 -60.10 -35.96
C ALA A 98 -24.57 -59.06 -35.57
N VAL A 99 -25.85 -59.37 -35.83
CA VAL A 99 -26.97 -58.52 -35.44
C VAL A 99 -27.08 -58.40 -33.91
N VAL A 100 -26.89 -59.50 -33.18
CA VAL A 100 -26.89 -59.49 -31.71
C VAL A 100 -25.77 -58.60 -31.16
N VAL A 101 -24.56 -58.67 -31.74
CA VAL A 101 -23.43 -57.81 -31.36
C VAL A 101 -23.74 -56.34 -31.60
N VAL A 102 -24.32 -55.99 -32.75
CA VAL A 102 -24.71 -54.60 -33.06
C VAL A 102 -25.74 -54.09 -32.06
N ILE A 103 -26.77 -54.89 -31.76
CA ILE A 103 -27.80 -54.53 -30.76
C ILE A 103 -27.17 -54.33 -29.38
N MET A 104 -26.30 -55.23 -28.94
CA MET A 104 -25.60 -55.13 -27.65
C MET A 104 -24.77 -53.85 -27.55
N VAL A 105 -24.05 -53.48 -28.60
CA VAL A 105 -23.26 -52.24 -28.64
C VAL A 105 -24.17 -51.00 -28.63
N ILE A 106 -25.26 -51.00 -29.40
CA ILE A 106 -26.22 -49.89 -29.39
C ILE A 106 -26.78 -49.69 -27.98
N VAL A 107 -27.23 -50.78 -27.33
CA VAL A 107 -27.74 -50.74 -25.95
C VAL A 107 -26.67 -50.21 -25.00
N LEU A 108 -25.43 -50.69 -25.10
CA LEU A 108 -24.34 -50.22 -24.25
C LEU A 108 -24.07 -48.72 -24.44
N VAL A 109 -23.99 -48.25 -25.68
CA VAL A 109 -23.76 -46.82 -26.00
C VAL A 109 -24.89 -45.95 -25.47
N VAL A 110 -26.14 -46.39 -25.64
CA VAL A 110 -27.32 -45.67 -25.10
C VAL A 110 -27.27 -45.61 -23.58
N VAL A 111 -26.97 -46.72 -22.90
CA VAL A 111 -26.84 -46.77 -21.44
C VAL A 111 -25.74 -45.83 -20.96
N VAL A 112 -24.55 -45.86 -21.59
CA VAL A 112 -23.44 -44.98 -21.24
C VAL A 112 -23.81 -43.51 -21.45
N ALA A 113 -24.45 -43.18 -22.57
CA ALA A 113 -24.91 -41.81 -22.85
C ALA A 113 -25.91 -41.33 -21.78
N VAL A 114 -26.88 -42.16 -21.41
CA VAL A 114 -27.86 -41.84 -20.36
C VAL A 114 -27.16 -41.62 -19.01
N VAL A 115 -26.21 -42.47 -18.63
CA VAL A 115 -25.45 -42.33 -17.38
C VAL A 115 -24.65 -41.03 -17.36
N VAL A 116 -23.98 -40.67 -18.47
CA VAL A 116 -23.23 -39.41 -18.58
C VAL A 116 -24.17 -38.21 -18.46
N VAL A 117 -25.32 -38.23 -19.14
CA VAL A 117 -26.32 -37.15 -19.02
C VAL A 117 -26.81 -37.01 -17.58
N ILE A 118 -27.14 -38.12 -16.91
CA ILE A 118 -27.56 -38.09 -15.49
C ILE A 118 -26.47 -37.50 -14.60
N ALA A 119 -25.22 -37.94 -14.77
CA ALA A 119 -24.09 -37.44 -13.98
C ALA A 119 -23.92 -35.92 -14.13
N VAL A 120 -23.98 -35.42 -15.36
CA VAL A 120 -23.91 -33.98 -15.66
C VAL A 120 -25.08 -33.22 -15.04
N VAL A 121 -26.32 -33.75 -15.13
CA VAL A 121 -27.50 -33.13 -14.52
C VAL A 121 -27.35 -33.03 -12.99
N VAL A 122 -26.88 -34.09 -12.33
CA VAL A 122 -26.66 -34.11 -10.87
C VAL A 122 -25.63 -33.05 -10.46
N GLU A 123 -24.52 -32.96 -11.19
CA GLU A 123 -23.46 -31.98 -10.92
C GLU A 123 -23.98 -30.55 -11.07
N VAL A 124 -24.82 -30.29 -12.09
CA VAL A 124 -25.47 -28.98 -12.29
C VAL A 124 -26.44 -28.64 -11.18
N VAL A 125 -27.30 -29.58 -10.78
CA VAL A 125 -28.24 -29.36 -9.68
C VAL A 125 -27.47 -29.00 -8.39
N LEU A 126 -26.34 -29.68 -8.14
CA LEU A 126 -25.49 -29.36 -7.00
C LEU A 126 -24.91 -27.94 -7.08
N VAL A 127 -24.39 -27.54 -8.25
CA VAL A 127 -23.86 -26.18 -8.47
C VAL A 127 -24.95 -25.13 -8.26
N ILE A 128 -26.15 -25.33 -8.82
CA ILE A 128 -27.29 -24.42 -8.65
C ILE A 128 -27.67 -24.30 -7.17
N VAL A 129 -27.77 -25.41 -6.45
CA VAL A 129 -28.09 -25.42 -5.02
C VAL A 129 -27.04 -24.63 -4.22
N VAL A 130 -25.75 -24.81 -4.53
CA VAL A 130 -24.66 -24.06 -3.88
C VAL A 130 -24.75 -22.57 -4.18
N VAL A 131 -24.94 -22.18 -5.45
CA VAL A 131 -25.08 -20.77 -5.85
C VAL A 131 -26.27 -20.13 -5.14
N VAL A 132 -27.43 -20.78 -5.16
CA VAL A 132 -28.63 -20.27 -4.47
C VAL A 132 -28.40 -20.15 -2.96
N ALA A 133 -27.72 -21.12 -2.34
CA ALA A 133 -27.39 -21.04 -0.92
C ALA A 133 -26.47 -19.85 -0.60
N VAL A 134 -25.45 -19.61 -1.42
CA VAL A 134 -24.54 -18.45 -1.28
C VAL A 134 -25.32 -17.15 -1.44
N MET A 135 -26.16 -17.04 -2.47
CA MET A 135 -27.03 -15.87 -2.68
C MET A 135 -27.90 -15.58 -1.46
N VAL A 136 -28.54 -16.60 -0.88
CA VAL A 136 -29.38 -16.44 0.32
C VAL A 136 -28.54 -15.94 1.51
N VAL A 137 -27.35 -16.50 1.73
CA VAL A 137 -26.47 -16.09 2.82
C VAL A 137 -26.04 -14.63 2.65
N GLU A 138 -25.65 -14.22 1.45
CA GLU A 138 -25.25 -12.83 1.19
C GLU A 138 -26.41 -11.85 1.37
N VAL A 139 -27.61 -12.17 0.87
CA VAL A 139 -28.81 -11.34 1.08
C VAL A 139 -29.13 -11.21 2.57
N VAL A 140 -29.01 -12.29 3.35
CA VAL A 140 -29.18 -12.26 4.81
C VAL A 140 -28.11 -11.39 5.47
N ILE A 141 -26.84 -11.51 5.08
CA ILE A 141 -25.74 -10.68 5.62
C ILE A 141 -25.99 -9.20 5.32
N VAL A 142 -26.34 -8.87 4.08
CA VAL A 142 -26.60 -7.48 3.65
C VAL A 142 -27.80 -6.91 4.40
N SER A 143 -28.89 -7.67 4.53
CA SER A 143 -30.07 -7.22 5.30
C SER A 143 -29.77 -6.99 6.78
N VAL A 144 -29.01 -7.89 7.42
CA VAL A 144 -28.55 -7.70 8.81
C VAL A 144 -27.66 -6.46 8.95
N LEU A 145 -26.74 -6.24 8.00
CA LEU A 145 -25.89 -5.04 7.96
C LEU A 145 -26.71 -3.75 7.77
N VAL A 146 -27.75 -3.78 6.94
CA VAL A 146 -28.65 -2.64 6.73
C VAL A 146 -29.44 -2.31 8.00
N VAL A 147 -29.95 -3.32 8.71
CA VAL A 147 -30.65 -3.13 9.99
C VAL A 147 -29.68 -2.58 11.05
N ALA A 148 -28.48 -3.15 11.16
CA ALA A 148 -27.45 -2.65 12.09
C ALA A 148 -27.01 -1.20 11.78
N ALA A 149 -26.90 -0.85 10.49
CA ALA A 149 -26.60 0.52 10.07
C ALA A 149 -27.75 1.49 10.39
N ALA A 150 -29.01 1.07 10.25
CA ALA A 150 -30.17 1.88 10.60
C ALA A 150 -30.23 2.17 12.10
N GLU A 151 -29.97 1.17 12.95
CA GLU A 151 -29.88 1.34 14.40
C GLU A 151 -28.73 2.28 14.78
N ALA A 152 -27.56 2.16 14.14
CA ALA A 152 -26.42 3.05 14.37
C ALA A 152 -26.74 4.51 14.00
N VAL A 153 -27.46 4.75 12.90
CA VAL A 153 -27.88 6.10 12.50
C VAL A 153 -28.86 6.71 13.52
N ILE A 154 -29.80 5.91 14.05
CA ILE A 154 -30.72 6.36 15.10
C ILE A 154 -29.94 6.73 16.37
N ILE A 155 -28.98 5.90 16.78
CA ILE A 155 -28.14 6.19 17.97
C ILE A 155 -27.33 7.47 17.76
N VAL A 156 -26.70 7.66 16.59
CA VAL A 156 -25.95 8.88 16.28
C VAL A 156 -26.85 10.10 16.26
N ALA A 157 -28.07 10.00 15.71
CA ALA A 157 -29.04 11.09 15.70
C ALA A 157 -29.51 11.46 17.13
N VAL A 158 -29.81 10.46 17.97
CA VAL A 158 -30.20 10.69 19.37
C VAL A 158 -29.04 11.31 20.16
N VAL A 159 -27.82 10.80 20.01
CA VAL A 159 -26.62 11.38 20.64
C VAL A 159 -26.40 12.82 20.15
N PHE A 160 -26.58 13.09 18.86
CA PHE A 160 -26.47 14.44 18.31
C PHE A 160 -27.52 15.38 18.92
N VAL A 161 -28.78 14.97 19.01
CA VAL A 161 -29.85 15.76 19.65
C VAL A 161 -29.52 16.02 21.12
N VAL A 162 -29.07 15.00 21.87
CA VAL A 162 -28.67 15.16 23.27
C VAL A 162 -27.50 16.14 23.42
N VAL A 163 -26.47 16.02 22.58
CA VAL A 163 -25.33 16.95 22.58
C VAL A 163 -25.78 18.37 22.26
N VAL A 164 -26.63 18.57 21.25
CA VAL A 164 -27.18 19.88 20.89
C VAL A 164 -27.97 20.48 22.06
N VAL A 165 -28.84 19.69 22.70
CA VAL A 165 -29.60 20.14 23.88
C VAL A 165 -28.67 20.54 25.02
N VAL A 166 -27.65 19.73 25.33
CA VAL A 166 -26.66 20.05 26.37
C VAL A 166 -25.90 21.33 26.03
N VAL A 167 -25.46 21.50 24.79
CA VAL A 167 -24.78 22.72 24.34
C VAL A 167 -25.69 23.93 24.47
N VAL A 168 -26.95 23.84 24.05
CA VAL A 168 -27.94 24.93 24.19
C VAL A 168 -28.14 25.28 25.65
N VAL A 169 -28.30 24.29 26.54
CA VAL A 169 -28.45 24.54 27.99
C VAL A 169 -27.20 25.23 28.55
N VAL A 170 -26.01 24.75 28.20
CA VAL A 170 -24.74 25.37 28.64
C VAL A 170 -24.63 26.80 28.13
N VAL A 171 -24.95 27.05 26.86
CA VAL A 171 -24.95 28.40 26.27
C VAL A 171 -25.95 29.29 27.00
N VAL A 172 -27.18 28.83 27.25
CA VAL A 172 -28.18 29.59 28.00
C VAL A 172 -27.68 29.91 29.40
N VAL A 173 -27.11 28.94 30.12
CA VAL A 173 -26.55 29.16 31.46
C VAL A 173 -25.41 30.17 31.41
N VAL A 174 -24.49 30.05 30.45
CA VAL A 174 -23.38 30.98 30.28
C VAL A 174 -23.89 32.38 29.95
N VAL A 175 -24.87 32.50 29.04
CA VAL A 175 -25.49 33.80 28.69
C VAL A 175 -26.18 34.40 29.91
N VAL A 176 -26.94 33.62 30.68
CA VAL A 176 -27.58 34.10 31.91
C VAL A 176 -26.53 34.56 32.92
N VAL A 177 -25.45 33.80 33.12
CA VAL A 177 -24.36 34.19 34.02
C VAL A 177 -23.67 35.46 33.53
N VAL A 178 -23.35 35.56 32.24
CA VAL A 178 -22.73 36.75 31.63
C VAL A 178 -23.65 37.96 31.76
N VAL A 179 -24.95 37.82 31.44
CA VAL A 179 -25.93 38.90 31.58
C VAL A 179 -26.09 39.31 33.05
N VAL A 180 -26.14 38.38 33.99
CA VAL A 180 -26.23 38.69 35.44
C VAL A 180 -24.97 39.41 35.92
N VAL A 181 -23.79 38.96 35.47
CA VAL A 181 -22.51 39.62 35.79
C VAL A 181 -22.44 41.00 35.14
N ASP A 182 -22.83 41.14 33.88
CA ASP A 182 -22.86 42.42 33.16
C ASP A 182 -23.85 43.39 33.81
N VAL A 183 -25.05 42.93 34.19
CA VAL A 183 -26.03 43.73 34.93
C VAL A 183 -25.47 44.12 36.30
N ALA A 184 -24.80 43.22 37.02
CA ALA A 184 -24.17 43.54 38.30
C ALA A 184 -23.03 44.56 38.16
N VAL A 185 -22.22 44.44 37.09
CA VAL A 185 -21.15 45.38 36.75
C VAL A 185 -21.73 46.73 36.35
N VAL A 186 -22.81 46.77 35.57
CA VAL A 186 -23.52 48.00 35.18
C VAL A 186 -24.16 48.65 36.40
N VAL A 187 -24.81 47.89 37.28
CA VAL A 187 -25.39 48.40 38.54
C VAL A 187 -24.29 48.96 39.45
N ALA A 188 -23.17 48.24 39.60
CA ALA A 188 -22.00 48.73 40.34
C ALA A 188 -21.44 50.01 39.72
N ALA A 189 -21.28 50.05 38.40
CA ALA A 189 -20.83 51.23 37.66
C ALA A 189 -21.78 52.41 37.83
N VAL A 190 -23.10 52.20 37.77
CA VAL A 190 -24.14 53.22 38.00
C VAL A 190 -24.13 53.72 39.44
N LEU A 191 -23.91 52.84 40.43
CA LEU A 191 -23.78 53.24 41.83
C LEU A 191 -22.49 54.05 42.09
N ILE A 192 -21.38 53.68 41.44
CA ILE A 192 -20.13 54.43 41.44
C ILE A 192 -20.33 55.79 40.74
N LEU A 193 -21.01 55.82 39.59
CA LEU A 193 -21.38 57.04 38.88
C LEU A 193 -22.29 57.94 39.72
N LYS A 194 -23.28 57.39 40.43
CA LYS A 194 -24.15 58.13 41.35
C LYS A 194 -23.35 58.76 42.50
N ARG A 195 -22.34 58.05 43.02
CA ARG A 195 -21.41 58.54 44.06
C ARG A 195 -20.47 59.64 43.53
N ILE A 196 -20.08 59.58 42.26
CA ILE A 196 -19.24 60.59 41.59
C ILE A 196 -20.08 61.80 41.17
N MET A 197 -21.32 61.62 40.71
CA MET A 197 -22.24 62.71 40.35
C MET A 197 -22.67 63.57 41.55
N THR A 198 -22.66 63.02 42.76
CA THR A 198 -22.83 63.81 44.00
C THR A 198 -21.60 64.68 44.33
N GLY A 199 -20.46 64.47 43.66
CA GLY A 199 -19.27 65.32 43.72
C GLY A 199 -18.99 65.94 42.36
N GLY A 200 -19.76 66.97 41.99
CA GLY A 200 -19.68 67.61 40.66
C GLY A 200 -18.25 67.99 40.23
N GLY A 201 -17.72 67.28 39.25
CA GLY A 201 -16.40 67.55 38.68
C GLY A 201 -16.17 66.84 37.34
N ALA A 202 -15.42 67.49 36.45
CA ALA A 202 -15.17 67.10 35.06
C ALA A 202 -14.62 65.67 34.84
N ALA A 203 -14.10 65.01 35.88
CA ALA A 203 -13.62 63.63 35.82
C ALA A 203 -14.72 62.59 35.55
N ALA A 204 -15.99 62.90 35.86
CA ALA A 204 -17.11 61.98 35.67
C ALA A 204 -17.43 61.70 34.18
N VAL A 205 -17.22 62.70 33.31
CA VAL A 205 -17.60 62.64 31.89
C VAL A 205 -16.66 61.73 31.10
N VAL A 206 -15.36 61.75 31.43
CA VAL A 206 -14.33 60.97 30.74
C VAL A 206 -14.53 59.46 30.93
N VAL A 207 -14.93 59.04 32.13
CA VAL A 207 -15.16 57.63 32.45
C VAL A 207 -16.34 57.06 31.67
N VAL A 208 -17.41 57.83 31.51
CA VAL A 208 -18.61 57.41 30.75
C VAL A 208 -18.27 57.18 29.28
N VAL A 209 -17.51 58.09 28.66
CA VAL A 209 -17.12 57.99 27.24
C VAL A 209 -16.25 56.76 26.99
N VAL A 210 -15.32 56.44 27.89
CA VAL A 210 -14.43 55.28 27.74
C VAL A 210 -15.21 53.97 27.86
N VAL A 211 -16.16 53.87 28.80
CA VAL A 211 -16.98 52.65 28.97
C VAL A 211 -17.88 52.42 27.77
N VAL A 212 -18.53 53.46 27.24
CA VAL A 212 -19.37 53.36 26.03
C VAL A 212 -18.53 52.94 24.81
N ALA A 213 -17.33 53.50 24.65
CA ALA A 213 -16.44 53.13 23.56
C ALA A 213 -16.01 51.64 23.62
N VAL A 214 -15.70 51.13 24.81
CA VAL A 214 -15.30 49.72 24.99
C VAL A 214 -16.46 48.75 24.69
N VAL A 215 -17.69 49.12 25.03
CA VAL A 215 -18.89 48.29 24.76
C VAL A 215 -19.22 48.26 23.27
N VAL A 216 -19.13 49.39 22.56
CA VAL A 216 -19.38 49.47 21.11
C VAL A 216 -18.37 48.65 20.31
N VAL A 217 -17.09 48.65 20.70
CA VAL A 217 -16.05 47.85 20.04
C VAL A 217 -16.29 46.34 20.16
N LYS A 218 -16.90 45.87 21.25
CA LYS A 218 -17.10 44.43 21.50
C LYS A 218 -18.30 43.82 20.76
N VAL A 219 -19.31 44.63 20.45
CA VAL A 219 -20.55 44.21 19.75
C VAL A 219 -20.39 44.21 18.22
N SER A 220 -19.35 44.88 17.70
CA SER A 220 -19.14 45.10 16.27
C SER A 220 -18.41 43.96 15.53
N GLY A 221 -18.32 42.77 16.12
CA GLY A 221 -17.69 41.59 15.50
C GLY A 221 -18.50 41.06 14.31
N GLN A 222 -18.55 41.81 13.21
CA GLN A 222 -19.04 41.33 11.93
C GLN A 222 -18.05 40.28 11.40
N GLN A 223 -18.50 39.04 11.24
CA GLN A 223 -17.82 38.09 10.36
C GLN A 223 -18.00 38.61 8.93
N GLU A 224 -16.91 39.10 8.31
CA GLU A 224 -16.88 39.39 6.88
C GLU A 224 -17.18 38.10 6.11
N GLU A 225 -18.30 38.10 5.39
CA GLU A 225 -18.61 37.07 4.41
C GLU A 225 -17.61 37.21 3.25
N ILE A 226 -16.80 36.18 3.01
CA ILE A 226 -15.80 36.20 1.94
C ILE A 226 -16.53 36.19 0.60
N ASP A 227 -16.33 37.22 -0.23
CA ASP A 227 -16.94 37.34 -1.55
C ASP A 227 -16.22 36.44 -2.59
N TYR A 228 -16.96 35.47 -3.13
CA TYR A 228 -16.50 34.54 -4.18
C TYR A 228 -17.00 34.94 -5.59
N SER A 229 -17.47 36.18 -5.78
CA SER A 229 -17.96 36.67 -7.08
C SER A 229 -16.93 36.53 -8.21
N HIS A 230 -15.64 36.65 -7.89
CA HIS A 230 -14.52 36.51 -8.82
C HIS A 230 -14.42 35.12 -9.48
N GLU A 231 -14.90 34.04 -8.83
CA GLU A 231 -14.93 32.69 -9.43
C GLU A 231 -15.91 32.58 -10.60
N LYS A 232 -16.87 33.52 -10.72
CA LYS A 232 -17.82 33.58 -11.84
C LYS A 232 -17.18 34.11 -13.12
N ASP A 233 -16.04 34.79 -13.01
CA ASP A 233 -15.31 35.34 -14.15
C ASP A 233 -14.35 34.28 -14.72
N PRO A 234 -14.43 33.92 -16.02
CA PRO A 234 -13.48 33.01 -16.66
C PRO A 234 -12.02 33.47 -16.55
N THR A 235 -11.75 34.78 -16.51
CA THR A 235 -10.38 35.31 -16.44
C THR A 235 -9.66 34.88 -15.16
N TYR A 236 -10.39 34.74 -14.06
CA TYR A 236 -9.86 34.21 -12.80
C TYR A 236 -9.25 32.81 -13.00
N TRP A 237 -9.99 31.89 -13.61
CA TRP A 237 -9.53 30.52 -13.84
C TRP A 237 -8.36 30.45 -14.82
N HIS A 238 -8.35 31.30 -15.85
CA HIS A 238 -7.22 31.41 -16.76
C HIS A 238 -5.95 31.89 -16.05
N ASN A 239 -6.07 32.88 -15.17
CA ASN A 239 -4.93 33.40 -14.39
C ASN A 239 -4.38 32.37 -13.40
N VAL A 240 -5.27 31.60 -12.74
CA VAL A 240 -4.87 30.50 -11.85
C VAL A 240 -4.09 29.44 -12.64
N ALA A 241 -4.63 28.98 -13.77
CA ALA A 241 -3.98 27.98 -14.62
C ALA A 241 -2.62 28.45 -15.16
N GLN A 242 -2.53 29.72 -15.58
CA GLN A 242 -1.27 30.31 -16.06
C GLN A 242 -0.20 30.34 -14.95
N THR A 243 -0.61 30.69 -13.73
CA THR A 243 0.28 30.71 -12.56
C THR A 243 0.80 29.30 -12.22
N GLU A 244 -0.07 28.28 -12.27
CA GLU A 244 0.32 26.90 -12.02
C GLU A 244 1.27 26.35 -13.10
N LEU A 245 1.02 26.69 -14.37
CA LEU A 245 1.89 26.32 -15.49
C LEU A 245 3.29 26.93 -15.35
N GLU A 246 3.37 28.22 -15.03
CA GLU A 246 4.65 28.90 -14.80
C GLU A 246 5.41 28.27 -13.63
N ALA A 247 4.72 27.95 -12.54
CA ALA A 247 5.32 27.24 -11.41
C ALA A 247 5.88 25.86 -11.81
N ALA A 248 5.16 25.10 -12.63
CA ALA A 248 5.59 23.79 -13.12
C ALA A 248 6.82 23.88 -14.03
N LEU A 249 6.91 24.90 -14.89
CA LEU A 249 8.04 25.12 -15.80
C LEU A 249 9.35 25.48 -15.07
N HIS A 250 9.26 26.06 -13.87
CA HIS A 250 10.42 26.51 -13.10
C HIS A 250 11.00 25.47 -12.14
N GLU A 251 10.42 24.27 -12.02
CA GLU A 251 10.92 23.26 -11.09
C GLU A 251 12.25 22.63 -11.58
N ARG A 252 13.25 22.55 -10.69
CA ARG A 252 14.59 22.04 -11.01
C ARG A 252 14.92 20.77 -10.23
N GLN A 253 15.64 19.86 -10.87
CA GLN A 253 16.19 18.69 -10.20
C GLN A 253 17.21 19.10 -9.14
N ARG A 254 16.93 18.72 -7.89
CA ARG A 254 17.82 18.93 -6.75
C ARG A 254 18.73 17.71 -6.63
N GLY A 255 20.02 17.95 -6.38
CA GLY A 255 21.00 16.89 -6.18
C GLY A 255 20.73 16.04 -4.92
N VAL A 256 21.72 15.27 -4.47
CA VAL A 256 21.55 14.32 -3.36
C VAL A 256 21.08 15.00 -2.06
N ALA A 257 19.96 14.52 -1.51
CA ALA A 257 19.35 15.04 -0.29
C ALA A 257 20.24 14.88 0.95
N LYS A 258 20.40 15.95 1.72
CA LYS A 258 21.11 15.93 3.01
C LYS A 258 20.24 15.43 4.16
N ASN A 259 18.96 15.78 4.12
CA ASN A 259 17.95 15.45 5.12
C ASN A 259 16.79 14.74 4.41
N VAL A 260 16.20 13.75 5.08
CA VAL A 260 15.03 13.02 4.59
C VAL A 260 13.96 13.12 5.67
N ILE A 261 12.77 13.57 5.30
CA ILE A 261 11.61 13.67 6.17
C ILE A 261 10.49 12.91 5.48
N LEU A 262 9.88 11.97 6.18
CA LEU A 262 8.70 11.23 5.72
C LEU A 262 7.55 11.58 6.65
N PHE A 263 6.50 12.19 6.10
CA PHE A 263 5.23 12.39 6.80
C PHE A 263 4.33 11.22 6.48
N LEU A 264 3.81 10.55 7.51
CA LEU A 264 2.93 9.40 7.38
C LEU A 264 1.57 9.76 7.99
N GLY A 265 0.54 9.82 7.15
CA GLY A 265 -0.84 9.83 7.60
C GLY A 265 -1.37 8.40 7.63
N ASP A 266 -1.42 7.78 8.80
CA ASP A 266 -1.97 6.43 8.96
C ASP A 266 -3.47 6.44 8.64
N GLY A 267 -3.91 5.54 7.74
CA GLY A 267 -5.29 5.54 7.21
C GLY A 267 -5.68 6.75 6.35
N MET A 268 -4.73 7.61 5.97
CA MET A 268 -5.02 8.85 5.23
C MET A 268 -5.09 8.61 3.71
N GLY A 269 -6.19 7.99 3.26
CA GLY A 269 -6.50 7.82 1.84
C GLY A 269 -6.89 9.12 1.13
N PRO A 270 -7.10 9.09 -0.20
CA PRO A 270 -7.46 10.29 -0.98
C PRO A 270 -8.77 10.93 -0.52
N THR A 271 -9.73 10.12 -0.07
CA THR A 271 -11.00 10.59 0.50
C THR A 271 -10.79 11.35 1.81
N THR A 272 -9.96 10.82 2.72
CA THR A 272 -9.57 11.48 3.97
C THR A 272 -8.85 12.80 3.72
N VAL A 273 -7.97 12.86 2.73
CA VAL A 273 -7.28 14.10 2.33
C VAL A 273 -8.28 15.16 1.87
N THR A 274 -9.20 14.82 0.96
CA THR A 274 -10.20 15.77 0.46
C THR A 274 -11.14 16.25 1.57
N ALA A 275 -11.61 15.34 2.43
CA ALA A 275 -12.43 15.73 3.59
C ALA A 275 -11.69 16.67 4.54
N GLY A 276 -10.41 16.37 4.83
CA GLY A 276 -9.56 17.23 5.66
C GLY A 276 -9.29 18.60 5.03
N ARG A 277 -9.17 18.66 3.70
CA ARG A 277 -9.02 19.92 2.94
C ARG A 277 -10.22 20.84 3.13
N ILE A 278 -11.42 20.32 2.90
CA ILE A 278 -12.68 21.05 3.04
C ILE A 278 -12.84 21.57 4.46
N LEU A 279 -12.69 20.68 5.46
CA LEU A 279 -12.79 21.05 6.86
C LEU A 279 -11.78 22.13 7.25
N ALA A 280 -10.54 22.04 6.79
CA ALA A 280 -9.49 23.02 7.09
C ALA A 280 -9.79 24.41 6.51
N GLY A 281 -10.50 24.49 5.38
CA GLY A 281 -10.96 25.76 4.81
C GLY A 281 -12.17 26.32 5.56
N GLN A 282 -13.14 25.48 5.91
CA GLN A 282 -14.33 25.86 6.66
C GLN A 282 -14.01 26.40 8.05
N ILE A 283 -13.03 25.81 8.75
CA ILE A 283 -12.52 26.33 10.04
C ILE A 283 -11.96 27.75 9.90
N LYS A 284 -11.52 28.15 8.70
CA LYS A 284 -11.01 29.49 8.39
C LYS A 284 -12.08 30.42 7.81
N GLY A 285 -13.36 30.03 7.85
CA GLY A 285 -14.47 30.81 7.31
C GLY A 285 -14.57 30.79 5.78
N ARG A 286 -13.95 29.81 5.11
CA ARG A 286 -14.03 29.63 3.65
C ARG A 286 -15.01 28.52 3.25
N ARG A 287 -15.29 28.35 1.96
CA ARG A 287 -16.14 27.26 1.44
C ARG A 287 -15.54 25.88 1.70
N GLY A 288 -14.24 25.74 1.44
CA GLY A 288 -13.43 24.59 1.85
C GLY A 288 -12.69 23.94 0.70
N GLU A 289 -13.35 23.72 -0.43
CA GLU A 289 -12.83 23.00 -1.60
C GLU A 289 -11.60 23.70 -2.21
N GLU A 290 -11.59 25.03 -2.21
CA GLU A 290 -10.52 25.87 -2.75
C GLU A 290 -9.29 25.93 -1.85
N THR A 291 -9.41 25.45 -0.62
CA THR A 291 -8.33 25.53 0.36
C THR A 291 -7.20 24.56 0.01
N VAL A 292 -5.97 25.03 -0.03
CA VAL A 292 -4.79 24.20 -0.35
C VAL A 292 -4.08 23.78 0.95
N LEU A 293 -3.94 22.47 1.18
CA LEU A 293 -3.20 21.94 2.33
C LEU A 293 -1.68 22.11 2.14
N SER A 294 -0.93 22.04 3.24
CA SER A 294 0.53 22.22 3.20
C SER A 294 1.26 21.23 2.29
N PHE A 295 0.76 20.00 2.19
CA PHE A 295 1.31 18.96 1.32
C PHE A 295 0.70 18.93 -0.09
N ASP A 296 -0.43 19.61 -0.33
CA ASP A 296 -0.97 19.80 -1.70
C ASP A 296 -0.01 20.66 -2.54
N LYS A 297 0.83 21.46 -1.89
CA LYS A 297 1.87 22.30 -2.52
C LYS A 297 3.12 21.52 -2.94
N PHE A 298 3.16 20.20 -2.72
CA PHE A 298 4.32 19.40 -3.10
C PHE A 298 4.35 19.25 -4.63
N PRO A 299 5.51 19.47 -5.28
CA PRO A 299 5.59 19.50 -6.75
C PRO A 299 5.49 18.11 -7.41
N TYR A 300 5.56 17.04 -6.62
CA TYR A 300 5.53 15.67 -7.12
C TYR A 300 4.44 14.87 -6.40
N THR A 301 3.59 14.24 -7.21
CA THR A 301 2.50 13.38 -6.75
C THR A 301 2.62 12.02 -7.45
N GLY A 302 2.30 10.95 -6.73
CA GLY A 302 2.27 9.60 -7.27
C GLY A 302 1.32 8.72 -6.46
N LEU A 303 0.86 7.64 -7.09
CA LEU A 303 0.00 6.65 -6.44
C LEU A 303 0.84 5.48 -5.92
N SER A 304 0.50 4.98 -4.73
CA SER A 304 1.17 3.84 -4.11
C SER A 304 0.24 2.64 -4.05
N ARG A 305 0.71 1.47 -4.50
CA ARG A 305 -0.04 0.20 -4.39
C ARG A 305 0.26 -0.46 -3.05
N THR A 306 -0.72 -0.44 -2.16
CA THR A 306 -0.54 -0.77 -0.73
C THR A 306 -0.71 -2.23 -0.36
N TYR A 307 -1.13 -3.11 -1.27
CA TYR A 307 -1.25 -4.56 -1.00
C TYR A 307 0.04 -5.12 -0.38
N ASN A 308 -0.08 -6.07 0.55
CA ASN A 308 1.06 -6.78 1.11
C ASN A 308 1.21 -8.16 0.43
N VAL A 309 2.07 -9.05 0.90
CA VAL A 309 2.36 -10.29 0.14
C VAL A 309 1.23 -11.31 0.21
N ASP A 310 0.49 -11.36 1.32
CA ASP A 310 -0.54 -12.37 1.61
C ASP A 310 -1.98 -11.83 1.63
N PHE A 311 -2.18 -10.50 1.63
CA PHE A 311 -3.48 -9.82 1.62
C PHE A 311 -3.52 -8.62 0.66
N GLN A 312 -4.70 -8.41 0.07
CA GLN A 312 -4.95 -7.23 -0.77
C GLN A 312 -5.10 -5.95 0.07
N VAL A 313 -5.73 -6.06 1.25
CA VAL A 313 -5.88 -4.98 2.23
C VAL A 313 -4.82 -5.14 3.32
N THR A 314 -3.78 -4.30 3.27
CA THR A 314 -2.66 -4.32 4.22
C THR A 314 -3.04 -3.75 5.59
N ASP A 315 -2.29 -4.14 6.62
CA ASP A 315 -2.23 -3.48 7.92
C ASP A 315 -1.07 -2.47 8.01
N SER A 316 -1.01 -1.75 9.13
CA SER A 316 0.04 -0.76 9.40
C SER A 316 1.44 -1.39 9.58
N ALA A 317 1.54 -2.64 10.04
CA ALA A 317 2.83 -3.31 10.24
C ALA A 317 3.49 -3.68 8.91
N ALA A 318 2.76 -4.34 8.01
CA ALA A 318 3.29 -4.76 6.72
C ALA A 318 3.58 -3.57 5.80
N SER A 319 2.67 -2.57 5.79
CA SER A 319 2.90 -1.32 5.06
C SER A 319 4.09 -0.54 5.61
N GLY A 320 4.23 -0.47 6.94
CA GLY A 320 5.39 0.07 7.66
C GLY A 320 6.71 -0.53 7.19
N THR A 321 6.74 -1.85 7.07
CA THR A 321 7.90 -2.56 6.53
C THR A 321 8.17 -2.14 5.08
N ALA A 322 7.14 -2.05 4.24
CA ALA A 322 7.29 -1.69 2.84
C ALA A 322 7.90 -0.28 2.64
N TYR A 323 7.30 0.78 3.19
CA TYR A 323 7.77 2.14 2.93
C TYR A 323 9.03 2.54 3.73
N LEU A 324 9.36 1.84 4.82
CA LEU A 324 10.58 2.12 5.59
C LEU A 324 11.78 1.27 5.16
N THR A 325 11.56 0.04 4.69
CA THR A 325 12.66 -0.90 4.34
C THR A 325 12.79 -1.13 2.84
N GLY A 326 11.76 -0.81 2.05
CA GLY A 326 11.68 -1.10 0.62
C GLY A 326 11.28 -2.54 0.29
N VAL A 327 10.84 -3.33 1.29
CA VAL A 327 10.48 -4.75 1.13
C VAL A 327 9.06 -4.98 1.63
N LYS A 328 8.20 -5.56 0.78
CA LYS A 328 6.85 -6.00 1.18
C LYS A 328 6.94 -7.28 2.01
N THR A 329 5.98 -7.47 2.91
CA THR A 329 5.93 -8.60 3.86
C THR A 329 4.50 -9.09 4.08
N ASN A 330 4.33 -10.04 4.99
CA ASN A 330 3.04 -10.62 5.35
C ASN A 330 2.30 -9.74 6.38
N GLN A 331 0.98 -9.87 6.49
CA GLN A 331 0.15 -9.12 7.43
C GLN A 331 0.63 -9.30 8.88
N GLY A 332 0.71 -8.22 9.65
CA GLY A 332 1.15 -8.27 11.05
C GLY A 332 2.67 -8.43 11.24
N MET A 333 3.47 -8.38 10.16
CA MET A 333 4.92 -8.52 10.23
C MET A 333 5.62 -7.16 10.14
N LEU A 334 6.59 -6.92 11.02
CA LEU A 334 7.32 -5.65 11.11
C LEU A 334 8.83 -5.86 10.98
N GLY A 335 9.45 -5.21 9.98
CA GLY A 335 10.90 -5.27 9.77
C GLY A 335 11.40 -6.65 9.32
N LEU A 336 10.53 -7.47 8.76
CA LEU A 336 10.82 -8.82 8.25
C LEU A 336 10.33 -8.94 6.82
N ASN A 337 10.98 -9.74 5.99
CA ASN A 337 10.47 -10.12 4.67
C ASN A 337 9.39 -11.21 4.77
N ALA A 338 8.73 -11.51 3.64
CA ALA A 338 7.61 -12.45 3.58
C ALA A 338 7.97 -13.94 3.84
N LYS A 339 9.25 -14.28 4.08
CA LYS A 339 9.62 -15.62 4.55
C LYS A 339 9.24 -15.87 6.00
N ALA A 340 9.09 -14.80 6.79
CA ALA A 340 8.69 -14.91 8.18
C ALA A 340 7.17 -15.19 8.30
N THR A 341 6.81 -16.05 9.24
CA THR A 341 5.43 -16.45 9.51
C THR A 341 4.94 -15.79 10.79
N ARG A 342 3.76 -15.18 10.73
CA ARG A 342 3.16 -14.50 11.88
C ARG A 342 2.96 -15.48 13.04
N GLY A 343 3.36 -15.07 14.25
CA GLY A 343 3.26 -15.88 15.46
C GLY A 343 4.39 -16.91 15.63
N GLN A 344 5.29 -17.07 14.66
CA GLN A 344 6.39 -18.05 14.72
C GLN A 344 7.75 -17.36 14.86
N CYS A 345 8.23 -17.24 16.11
CA CYS A 345 9.48 -16.55 16.42
C CYS A 345 10.72 -17.14 15.71
N ASN A 346 10.78 -18.47 15.55
CA ASN A 346 11.86 -19.17 14.88
C ASN A 346 12.06 -18.75 13.40
N THR A 347 11.02 -18.24 12.74
CA THR A 347 11.07 -17.77 11.34
C THR A 347 11.65 -16.36 11.17
N THR A 348 12.00 -15.70 12.28
CA THR A 348 12.53 -14.32 12.28
C THR A 348 13.97 -14.27 11.74
N HIS A 349 14.78 -15.27 12.08
CA HIS A 349 16.19 -15.28 11.72
C HIS A 349 16.37 -15.35 10.20
N GLN A 350 17.22 -14.47 9.65
CA GLN A 350 17.49 -14.34 8.20
C GLN A 350 16.34 -13.71 7.40
N ALA A 351 15.24 -13.36 8.04
CA ALA A 351 14.15 -12.61 7.41
C ALA A 351 14.27 -11.10 7.65
N GLU A 352 15.29 -10.60 8.36
CA GLU A 352 15.36 -9.20 8.76
C GLU A 352 15.48 -8.21 7.58
N ALA A 353 14.61 -7.20 7.56
CA ALA A 353 14.64 -6.09 6.62
C ALA A 353 15.03 -4.80 7.35
N HIS A 354 16.14 -4.18 6.92
CA HIS A 354 16.65 -2.97 7.57
C HIS A 354 16.01 -1.71 6.99
N SER A 355 15.58 -0.81 7.89
CA SER A 355 14.96 0.46 7.49
C SER A 355 15.96 1.48 6.95
N ILE A 356 15.46 2.42 6.15
CA ILE A 356 16.20 3.59 5.67
C ILE A 356 16.74 4.44 6.83
N LEU A 357 16.04 4.47 7.97
CA LEU A 357 16.53 5.14 9.18
C LEU A 357 17.79 4.45 9.70
N ARG A 358 17.82 3.11 9.71
CA ARG A 358 19.01 2.35 10.08
C ARG A 358 20.16 2.64 9.14
N TRP A 359 19.92 2.66 7.83
CA TRP A 359 20.93 3.00 6.82
C TRP A 359 21.49 4.40 7.01
N SER A 360 20.63 5.37 7.35
CA SER A 360 21.02 6.75 7.66
C SER A 360 21.93 6.84 8.88
N LEU A 361 21.59 6.13 9.97
CA LEU A 361 22.41 6.05 11.18
C LEU A 361 23.78 5.43 10.89
N ASP A 362 23.83 4.33 10.14
CA ASP A 362 25.07 3.65 9.79
C ASP A 362 25.98 4.52 8.90
N ALA A 363 25.40 5.25 7.96
CA ALA A 363 26.11 6.22 7.14
C ALA A 363 26.66 7.41 7.97
N GLY A 364 25.87 7.92 8.92
CA GLY A 364 26.25 8.96 9.87
C GLY A 364 27.42 8.55 10.78
N GLY A 365 27.33 7.35 11.36
CA GLY A 365 28.38 6.76 12.19
C GLY A 365 29.71 6.57 11.44
N LYS A 366 29.66 6.12 10.19
CA LYS A 366 30.83 6.02 9.30
C LYS A 366 31.46 7.39 9.05
N LYS A 367 30.66 8.44 8.78
CA LYS A 367 31.15 9.83 8.62
C LYS A 367 31.82 10.36 9.89
N GLN A 368 31.23 10.12 11.07
CA GLN A 368 31.82 10.53 12.34
C GLN A 368 33.13 9.79 12.66
N ARG A 369 33.18 8.48 12.43
CA ARG A 369 34.42 7.66 12.59
C ARG A 369 35.53 8.17 11.65
N LYS A 370 35.21 8.49 10.39
CA LYS A 370 36.16 9.12 9.43
C LYS A 370 36.64 10.50 9.94
N LYS A 371 35.75 11.37 10.44
CA LYS A 371 36.12 12.68 11.05
C LYS A 371 37.02 12.50 12.29
N LYS A 372 36.68 11.59 13.21
CA LYS A 372 37.51 11.26 14.40
C LYS A 372 38.89 10.74 13.99
N LYS A 373 38.98 9.83 13.00
CA LYS A 373 40.26 9.35 12.43
C LYS A 373 41.08 10.51 11.83
N LYS A 374 40.46 11.43 11.07
CA LYS A 374 41.12 12.62 10.48
C LYS A 374 41.62 13.59 11.57
N LYS A 375 40.83 13.84 12.63
CA LYS A 375 41.21 14.68 13.79
C LYS A 375 42.35 14.04 14.60
N LYS A 376 42.33 12.72 14.84
CA LYS A 376 43.44 11.96 15.46
C LYS A 376 44.71 12.04 14.61
N LYS A 377 44.64 11.86 13.28
CA LYS A 377 45.79 12.04 12.36
C LYS A 377 46.37 13.47 12.43
N LYS A 378 45.52 14.52 12.40
CA LYS A 378 45.96 15.92 12.56
C LYS A 378 46.64 16.18 13.91
N LYS A 379 46.06 15.69 15.04
CA LYS A 379 46.66 15.80 16.38
C LYS A 379 48.02 15.08 16.45
N LYS A 380 48.16 13.87 15.90
CA LYS A 380 49.44 13.14 15.82
C LYS A 380 50.49 13.93 15.01
N LYS A 381 50.12 14.50 13.84
CA LYS A 381 51.02 15.36 13.04
C LYS A 381 51.47 16.62 13.83
N LYS A 382 50.55 17.32 14.52
CA LYS A 382 50.89 18.48 15.37
C LYS A 382 51.81 18.11 16.53
N LYS A 383 51.57 16.98 17.23
CA LYS A 383 52.47 16.48 18.30
C LYS A 383 53.87 16.14 17.76
N LYS A 384 53.97 15.47 16.60
CA LYS A 384 55.27 15.22 15.94
C LYS A 384 56.01 16.52 15.57
N LYS A 385 55.32 17.53 15.01
CA LYS A 385 55.91 18.86 14.72
C LYS A 385 56.38 19.57 15.99
N LYS A 386 55.58 19.56 17.08
CA LYS A 386 55.98 20.15 18.39
C LYS A 386 57.20 19.44 18.99
N LYS A 387 57.27 18.10 18.95
CA LYS A 387 58.44 17.34 19.40
C LYS A 387 59.70 17.68 18.57
N LYS A 388 59.59 17.79 17.25
CA LYS A 388 60.71 18.24 16.39
C LYS A 388 61.16 19.67 16.72
N LYS A 389 60.24 20.61 16.93
CA LYS A 389 60.58 22.00 17.35
C LYS A 389 61.25 22.04 18.73
N LYS A 390 60.75 21.28 19.72
CA LYS A 390 61.40 21.19 21.04
C LYS A 390 62.81 20.60 20.96
N LYS A 391 63.03 19.54 20.16
CA LYS A 391 64.38 19.00 19.92
C LYS A 391 65.31 20.03 19.28
N LYS A 392 64.85 20.78 18.27
CA LYS A 392 65.63 21.88 17.66
C LYS A 392 65.95 23.00 18.68
N LYS A 393 64.98 23.41 19.51
CA LYS A 393 65.20 24.46 20.53
C LYS A 393 66.17 24.00 21.62
N LYS A 394 66.08 22.74 22.06
CA LYS A 394 67.05 22.16 23.01
C LYS A 394 68.46 22.12 22.43
N LYS A 395 68.61 21.73 21.14
CA LYS A 395 69.91 21.77 20.45
C LYS A 395 70.47 23.21 20.35
N LYS A 396 69.62 24.20 20.06
CA LYS A 396 70.04 25.61 19.97
C LYS A 396 70.44 26.20 21.34
N ASN A 397 69.71 25.87 22.42
CA ASN A 397 70.06 26.31 23.77
C ASN A 397 71.36 25.66 24.25
N ASN A 398 71.59 24.36 23.97
CA ASN A 398 72.84 23.71 24.32
C ASN A 398 74.04 24.38 23.61
N ASN A 399 73.90 24.73 22.31
CA ASN A 399 74.94 25.49 21.62
C ASN A 399 75.13 26.89 22.23
N LYS A 400 74.05 27.61 22.57
CA LYS A 400 74.16 28.95 23.16
C LYS A 400 74.84 28.93 24.53
N ASN A 401 74.54 27.95 25.37
CA ASN A 401 75.21 27.79 26.66
C ASN A 401 76.68 27.42 26.50
N LYS A 402 77.03 26.63 25.47
CA LYS A 402 78.43 26.33 25.16
C LYS A 402 79.19 27.61 24.79
N ASN A 403 78.65 28.41 23.86
CA ASN A 403 79.28 29.67 23.46
C ASN A 403 79.36 30.69 24.60
N LYS A 404 78.35 30.79 25.46
CA LYS A 404 78.38 31.73 26.60
C LYS A 404 79.46 31.34 27.63
N LYS A 405 79.68 30.03 27.81
CA LYS A 405 80.75 29.53 28.66
C LYS A 405 82.13 29.86 28.08
N GLU A 406 82.28 29.75 26.76
CA GLU A 406 83.49 30.17 26.04
C GLU A 406 83.71 31.70 26.16
N GLU A 407 82.65 32.53 26.08
CA GLU A 407 82.74 34.00 26.26
C GLU A 407 83.06 34.43 27.71
N GLU A 408 82.48 33.77 28.72
CA GLU A 408 82.76 34.04 30.13
C GLU A 408 84.21 33.68 30.50
N GLU A 409 84.73 32.57 29.95
CA GLU A 409 86.14 32.17 30.10
C GLU A 409 87.09 33.22 29.46
N GLU A 410 86.76 33.77 28.27
CA GLU A 410 87.52 34.86 27.65
C GLU A 410 87.48 36.17 28.45
N GLU A 411 86.32 36.55 28.99
CA GLU A 411 86.15 37.80 29.73
C GLU A 411 86.90 37.76 31.07
N GLU A 412 86.91 36.60 31.74
CA GLU A 412 87.68 36.37 32.94
C GLU A 412 89.20 36.46 32.66
N GLU A 413 89.65 35.95 31.52
CA GLU A 413 91.03 36.09 31.07
C GLU A 413 91.40 37.56 30.78
N LYS A 414 90.50 38.33 30.15
CA LYS A 414 90.69 39.77 29.92
C LYS A 414 90.75 40.57 31.22
N LYS A 415 89.88 40.29 32.20
CA LYS A 415 89.91 40.93 33.53
C LYS A 415 91.19 40.60 34.31
N LYS A 416 91.70 39.38 34.19
CA LYS A 416 93.02 39.00 34.75
C LYS A 416 94.14 39.81 34.10
N LYS A 417 94.13 39.99 32.77
CA LYS A 417 95.11 40.84 32.04
C LYS A 417 95.02 42.32 32.44
N GLU A 418 93.80 42.85 32.62
CA GLU A 418 93.60 44.26 33.00
C GLU A 418 94.00 44.56 34.45
N LYS A 419 93.73 43.63 35.39
CA LYS A 419 94.25 43.72 36.76
C LYS A 419 95.78 43.67 36.78
N LYS A 420 96.41 42.90 35.90
CA LYS A 420 97.87 42.88 35.72
C LYS A 420 98.41 44.24 35.25
N LYS A 421 97.77 44.85 34.24
CA LYS A 421 98.11 46.21 33.77
C LYS A 421 97.88 47.31 34.82
N LYS A 422 96.83 47.23 35.64
CA LYS A 422 96.59 48.18 36.75
C LYS A 422 97.62 48.02 37.87
N LYS A 423 98.07 46.79 38.15
CA LYS A 423 99.18 46.54 39.08
C LYS A 423 100.51 47.10 38.54
N GLU A 424 100.79 46.97 37.24
CA GLU A 424 101.96 47.59 36.61
C GLU A 424 101.89 49.13 36.62
N LYS A 425 100.72 49.73 36.33
CA LYS A 425 100.55 51.19 36.44
C LYS A 425 100.70 51.70 37.87
N LYS A 426 100.23 50.97 38.87
CA LYS A 426 100.45 51.29 40.30
C LYS A 426 101.91 51.08 40.74
N LYS A 427 102.66 50.22 40.03
CA LYS A 427 104.11 50.05 40.24
C LYS A 427 104.88 51.23 39.65
N LYS A 428 104.53 51.67 38.43
CA LYS A 428 105.10 52.87 37.80
C LYS A 428 104.80 54.16 38.57
N LYS A 429 103.58 54.32 39.12
CA LYS A 429 103.21 55.47 39.98
C LYS A 429 103.81 55.46 41.38
N LYS A 430 104.63 54.46 41.71
CA LYS A 430 105.44 54.38 42.94
C LYS A 430 106.95 54.44 42.64
N GLU A 431 107.34 54.51 41.37
CA GLU A 431 108.71 54.71 40.88
C GLU A 431 108.94 56.15 40.35
N GLU A 432 107.91 57.00 40.42
CA GLU A 432 107.96 58.48 40.48
C GLU A 432 107.39 58.78 41.88
N GLU A 433 108.16 58.90 42.97
CA GLU A 433 109.11 59.99 43.25
C GLU A 433 108.52 61.39 43.00
#